data_AF-A0A2I0TU44-F1
#
_entry.id   AF-A0A2I0TU44-F1
#
_cell.length_a   1.000
_cell.length_b   1.000
_cell.length_c   1.000
_cell.angle_alpha   90.00
_cell.angle_beta   90.00
_cell.angle_gamma   90.00
#
_symmetry.space_group_name_H-M   'P 1'
#
loop_
_entity.id
_entity.type
_entity.pdbx_description
1 polymer ?
#
loop_
_entity_poly.entity_id
_entity_poly.type
_entity_poly.pdbx_seq_one_letter_code
_entity_poly.pdbx_strand_id
1 'polypeptide(L)'
;MAEGGHAGAPPVRLWVRRVGVYCDEHRKTWLVAAEEASEEGMLRARIQRVQVPLGEALRPSQLPPSRLPHMWQLSQGEQYRDSNSRVWEIEHHLMLGGVEELLLKLVPVNNYVESKCESVLREMRKCCARYPKGRSVCCSGFEKEEREREKLKATSEGIPPSPQ
;
A
#
# COMPACT_ATOMS: atom_id res chain seq x y z
N MET A 1 6.27 24.82 -29.06
CA MET A 1 7.20 23.69 -28.93
C MET A 1 6.58 22.72 -27.93
N ALA A 2 6.51 21.44 -28.30
CA ALA A 2 5.96 20.28 -27.57
C ALA A 2 4.48 20.36 -27.15
N GLU A 3 3.56 20.04 -28.08
CA GLU A 3 2.27 19.47 -27.68
C GLU A 3 2.54 18.15 -26.98
N GLY A 4 2.38 18.12 -25.65
CA GLY A 4 2.33 16.88 -24.91
C GLY A 4 1.13 16.08 -25.43
N GLY A 5 1.40 15.09 -26.27
CA GLY A 5 0.38 14.21 -26.81
C GLY A 5 -0.36 13.56 -25.65
N HIS A 6 -1.58 14.00 -25.40
CA HIS A 6 -2.45 13.40 -24.41
C HIS A 6 -2.62 11.93 -24.82
N ALA A 7 -2.17 11.00 -23.97
CA ALA A 7 -2.59 9.62 -24.10
C ALA A 7 -4.12 9.59 -24.03
N GLY A 8 -4.78 8.63 -24.66
CA GLY A 8 -6.24 8.55 -24.67
C GLY A 8 -6.83 8.36 -23.26
N ALA A 9 -8.07 7.89 -23.16
CA ALA A 9 -8.60 7.52 -21.84
C ALA A 9 -7.76 6.38 -21.23
N PRO A 10 -7.43 6.43 -19.92
CA PRO A 10 -6.73 5.34 -19.25
C PRO A 10 -7.60 4.07 -19.23
N PRO A 11 -6.99 2.87 -19.18
CA PRO A 11 -7.72 1.60 -19.25
C PRO A 11 -8.67 1.46 -18.07
N VAL A 12 -9.91 1.04 -18.30
CA VAL A 12 -10.91 0.92 -17.23
C VAL A 12 -10.56 -0.22 -16.27
N ARG A 13 -10.01 -1.32 -16.80
CA ARG A 13 -9.58 -2.46 -15.99
C ARG A 13 -8.25 -2.99 -16.50
N LEU A 14 -7.41 -3.46 -15.57
CA LEU A 14 -6.18 -4.18 -15.88
C LEU A 14 -6.19 -5.50 -15.12
N TRP A 15 -6.03 -6.62 -15.81
CA TRP A 15 -5.93 -7.95 -15.20
C TRP A 15 -4.55 -8.54 -15.42
N VAL A 16 -3.96 -9.05 -14.34
CA VAL A 16 -2.71 -9.80 -14.43
C VAL A 16 -2.93 -11.04 -15.27
N ARG A 17 -2.03 -11.26 -16.22
CA ARG A 17 -1.98 -12.47 -17.04
C ARG A 17 -0.75 -13.31 -16.73
N ARG A 18 0.37 -12.65 -16.46
CA ARG A 18 1.63 -13.23 -15.98
C ARG A 18 2.31 -12.21 -15.07
N VAL A 19 3.38 -12.62 -14.38
CA VAL A 19 4.18 -11.71 -13.57
C VAL A 19 4.63 -10.52 -14.43
N GLY A 20 4.23 -9.31 -14.02
CA GLY A 20 4.55 -8.06 -14.72
C GLY A 20 3.81 -7.84 -16.06
N VAL A 21 2.89 -8.72 -16.47
CA VAL A 21 2.12 -8.57 -17.72
C VAL A 21 0.64 -8.53 -17.43
N TYR A 22 0.01 -7.42 -17.82
CA TYR A 22 -1.40 -7.13 -17.63
C TYR A 22 -2.10 -6.97 -18.98
N CYS A 23 -3.40 -7.24 -18.98
CA CYS A 23 -4.28 -7.00 -20.12
C CYS A 23 -5.40 -6.05 -19.72
N ASP A 24 -5.81 -5.17 -20.64
CA ASP A 24 -6.98 -4.31 -20.43
C ASP A 24 -8.26 -4.86 -21.08
N GLU A 25 -9.37 -4.13 -20.93
CA GLU A 25 -10.69 -4.48 -21.48
C GLU A 25 -10.71 -4.55 -23.01
N HIS A 26 -9.75 -3.91 -23.67
CA HIS A 26 -9.58 -3.92 -25.12
C HIS A 26 -8.57 -4.98 -25.58
N ARG A 27 -8.15 -5.89 -24.68
CA ARG A 27 -7.13 -6.93 -24.93
C ARG A 27 -5.76 -6.36 -25.29
N LYS A 28 -5.49 -5.08 -24.99
CA LYS A 28 -4.15 -4.50 -25.12
C LYS A 28 -3.29 -4.97 -23.95
N THR A 29 -1.99 -5.09 -24.20
CA THR A 29 -1.03 -5.60 -23.24
C THR A 29 -0.22 -4.48 -22.61
N TRP A 30 0.00 -4.63 -21.31
CA TRP A 30 0.66 -3.65 -20.46
C TRP A 30 1.74 -4.34 -19.64
N LEU A 31 2.97 -3.81 -19.68
CA LEU A 31 4.04 -4.21 -18.78
C LEU A 31 3.96 -3.38 -17.53
N VAL A 32 4.04 -4.04 -16.37
CA VAL A 32 3.91 -3.40 -15.07
C VAL A 32 5.12 -3.72 -14.22
N ALA A 33 5.83 -2.68 -13.82
CA ALA A 33 6.95 -2.76 -12.90
C ALA A 33 6.60 -2.06 -11.58
N ALA A 34 6.92 -2.70 -10.46
CA ALA A 34 6.87 -2.07 -9.16
C ALA A 34 8.14 -1.22 -8.97
N GLU A 35 7.97 0.04 -8.61
CA GLU A 35 9.05 0.95 -8.26
C GLU A 35 8.87 1.36 -6.79
N GLU A 36 9.93 1.25 -6.00
CA GLU A 36 9.94 1.71 -4.62
C GLU A 36 10.39 3.17 -4.61
N ALA A 37 9.53 4.08 -4.16
CA ALA A 37 9.91 5.49 -4.06
C ALA A 37 10.87 5.69 -2.88
N SER A 38 12.01 6.34 -3.17
CA SER A 38 13.16 6.52 -2.29
C SER A 38 12.86 7.26 -0.98
N GLU A 39 11.80 8.07 -0.94
CA GLU A 39 11.60 9.01 0.18
C GLU A 39 10.63 8.53 1.27
N GLU A 40 9.73 7.57 1.05
CA GLU A 40 8.70 7.23 2.07
C GLU A 40 8.24 5.75 2.09
N GLY A 41 8.94 4.84 1.40
CA GLY A 41 8.48 3.45 1.26
C GLY A 41 7.16 3.33 0.48
N MET A 42 6.83 4.38 -0.27
CA MET A 42 5.61 4.48 -1.08
C MET A 42 5.77 3.67 -2.36
N LEU A 43 4.84 2.75 -2.60
CA LEU A 43 4.87 1.88 -3.77
C LEU A 43 4.33 2.62 -5.00
N ARG A 44 5.10 2.63 -6.08
CA ARG A 44 4.65 3.07 -7.40
C ARG A 44 4.57 1.89 -8.35
N ALA A 45 3.66 1.96 -9.31
CA ALA A 45 3.55 1.00 -10.39
C ALA A 45 3.66 1.74 -11.72
N ARG A 46 4.74 1.46 -12.45
CA ARG A 46 4.97 1.98 -13.79
C ARG A 46 4.37 1.02 -14.79
N ILE A 47 3.41 1.49 -15.57
CA ILE A 47 2.59 0.69 -16.49
C ILE A 47 2.84 1.20 -17.91
N GLN A 48 3.37 0.36 -18.80
CA GLN A 48 3.70 0.73 -20.16
C GLN A 48 2.98 -0.16 -21.17
N ARG A 49 2.36 0.44 -22.18
CA ARG A 49 1.69 -0.30 -23.24
C ARG A 49 2.71 -0.87 -24.21
N VAL A 50 2.92 -2.18 -24.13
CA VAL A 50 3.87 -2.88 -24.98
C VAL A 50 3.17 -4.08 -25.58
N GLN A 51 3.23 -4.21 -26.91
CA GLN A 51 2.66 -5.36 -27.60
C GLN A 51 3.56 -6.57 -27.41
N VAL A 52 3.13 -7.50 -26.55
CA VAL A 52 3.88 -8.72 -26.24
C VAL A 52 3.11 -9.95 -26.71
N PRO A 53 3.80 -10.99 -27.22
CA PRO A 53 3.14 -12.25 -27.55
C PRO A 53 2.53 -12.85 -26.28
N LEU A 54 1.21 -12.90 -26.29
CA LEU A 54 0.35 -13.34 -25.21
C LEU A 54 0.38 -14.87 -25.14
N GLY A 55 1.43 -15.44 -24.54
CA GLY A 55 1.47 -16.88 -24.27
C GLY A 55 0.36 -17.35 -23.31
N GLU A 56 0.45 -18.59 -22.85
CA GLU A 56 -0.47 -19.18 -21.87
C GLU A 56 -0.62 -18.33 -20.58
N ALA A 57 -1.86 -18.04 -20.19
CA ALA A 57 -2.16 -17.24 -19.01
C ALA A 57 -1.91 -18.06 -17.73
N LEU A 58 -1.35 -17.42 -16.70
CA LEU A 58 -1.18 -18.05 -15.39
C LEU A 58 -2.47 -17.90 -14.58
N ARG A 59 -2.86 -18.96 -13.86
CA ARG A 59 -3.94 -18.87 -12.87
C ARG A 59 -3.47 -18.10 -11.64
N PRO A 60 -4.36 -17.45 -10.89
CA PRO A 60 -3.99 -16.76 -9.65
C PRO A 60 -3.22 -17.63 -8.65
N SER A 61 -3.52 -18.94 -8.57
CA SER A 61 -2.80 -19.89 -7.70
C SER A 61 -1.38 -20.22 -8.15
N GLN A 62 -1.04 -19.94 -9.42
CA GLN A 62 0.27 -20.16 -10.01
C GLN A 62 1.12 -18.88 -10.01
N LEU A 63 0.54 -17.74 -9.64
CA LEU A 63 1.27 -16.49 -9.54
C LEU A 63 2.09 -16.48 -8.24
N PRO A 64 3.38 -16.13 -8.30
CA PRO A 64 4.17 -15.94 -7.09
C PRO A 64 3.62 -14.75 -6.27
N PRO A 65 3.87 -14.72 -4.95
CA PRO A 65 3.56 -13.56 -4.13
C PRO A 65 4.19 -12.29 -4.74
N SER A 66 3.37 -11.27 -4.94
CA SER A 66 3.80 -10.00 -5.54
C SER A 66 3.27 -8.83 -4.74
N ARG A 67 4.00 -7.70 -4.76
CA ARG A 67 3.51 -6.42 -4.23
C ARG A 67 2.38 -5.84 -5.09
N LEU A 68 2.39 -6.16 -6.39
CA LEU A 68 1.39 -5.71 -7.36
C LEU A 68 0.12 -6.59 -7.26
N PRO A 69 -1.07 -5.98 -7.38
CA PRO A 69 -2.35 -6.67 -7.30
C PRO A 69 -2.66 -7.47 -8.55
N HIS A 70 -3.63 -8.38 -8.46
CA HIS A 70 -4.06 -9.16 -9.62
C HIS A 70 -4.95 -8.37 -10.59
N MET A 71 -5.60 -7.31 -10.09
CA MET A 71 -6.51 -6.51 -10.90
C MET A 71 -6.54 -5.08 -10.39
N TRP A 72 -6.61 -4.12 -11.31
CA TRP A 72 -6.97 -2.73 -11.05
C TRP A 72 -8.26 -2.37 -11.78
N GLN A 73 -9.11 -1.59 -11.11
CA GLN A 73 -10.35 -1.05 -11.66
C GLN A 73 -10.40 0.47 -11.47
N LEU A 74 -10.56 1.20 -12.57
CA LEU A 74 -10.69 2.66 -12.56
C LEU A 74 -11.98 3.04 -11.83
N SER A 75 -11.83 3.88 -10.80
CA SER A 75 -12.88 4.48 -9.98
C SER A 75 -12.85 5.98 -10.19
N GLN A 76 -14.00 6.57 -10.52
CA GLN A 76 -14.18 8.03 -10.65
C GLN A 76 -13.27 8.74 -11.69
N GLY A 77 -12.57 7.99 -12.56
CA GLY A 77 -11.77 8.53 -13.66
C GLY A 77 -10.34 8.97 -13.28
N GLU A 78 -10.04 9.10 -11.99
CA GLU A 78 -8.76 9.64 -11.51
C GLU A 78 -7.96 8.64 -10.65
N GLN A 79 -8.60 7.55 -10.20
CA GLN A 79 -8.01 6.59 -9.27
C GLN A 79 -8.34 5.16 -9.66
N TYR A 80 -7.49 4.22 -9.27
CA TYR A 80 -7.73 2.79 -9.39
C TYR A 80 -7.94 2.16 -8.03
N ARG A 81 -8.90 1.24 -7.95
CA ARG A 81 -9.04 0.31 -6.82
C ARG A 81 -8.52 -1.06 -7.22
N ASP A 82 -7.70 -1.65 -6.36
CA ASP A 82 -7.11 -2.96 -6.63
C ASP A 82 -7.88 -4.13 -6.00
N SER A 83 -7.49 -5.36 -6.35
CA SER A 83 -8.08 -6.61 -5.81
C SER A 83 -7.97 -6.76 -4.29
N ASN A 84 -7.05 -6.03 -3.65
CA ASN A 84 -6.83 -6.01 -2.21
C ASN A 84 -7.53 -4.81 -1.55
N SER A 85 -8.46 -4.16 -2.26
CA SER A 85 -9.15 -2.94 -1.84
C SER A 85 -8.25 -1.73 -1.56
N ARG A 86 -7.01 -1.74 -2.06
CA ARG A 86 -6.11 -0.59 -1.97
C ARG A 86 -6.42 0.40 -3.08
N VAL A 87 -6.19 1.68 -2.79
CA VAL A 87 -6.42 2.77 -3.74
C VAL A 87 -5.08 3.21 -4.33
N TRP A 88 -5.07 3.41 -5.64
CA TRP A 88 -3.93 3.87 -6.41
C TRP A 88 -4.33 5.14 -7.16
N GLU A 89 -3.57 6.21 -7.02
CA GLU A 89 -3.80 7.47 -7.73
C GLU A 89 -3.02 7.50 -9.04
N ILE A 90 -3.60 8.08 -10.09
CA ILE A 90 -2.91 8.29 -11.35
C ILE A 90 -1.98 9.49 -11.18
N GLU A 91 -0.67 9.24 -11.12
CA GLU A 91 0.34 10.31 -11.03
C GLU A 91 0.52 11.00 -12.38
N HIS A 92 0.62 10.20 -13.46
CA HIS A 92 0.60 10.70 -14.84
C HIS A 92 0.15 9.66 -15.83
N HIS A 93 -0.39 10.12 -16.97
CA HIS A 93 -0.71 9.31 -18.15
C HIS A 93 -0.26 10.07 -19.40
N LEU A 94 0.82 9.59 -20.04
CA LEU A 94 1.54 10.33 -21.07
C LEU A 94 1.96 9.40 -22.21
N MET A 95 2.14 9.94 -23.41
CA MET A 95 2.80 9.26 -24.52
C MET A 95 4.31 9.59 -24.48
N LEU A 96 5.15 8.61 -24.12
CA LEU A 96 6.60 8.75 -24.07
C LEU A 96 7.26 7.89 -25.15
N GLY A 97 7.94 8.53 -26.11
CA GLY A 97 8.64 7.80 -27.18
C GLY A 97 7.74 6.90 -28.05
N GLY A 98 6.47 7.27 -28.21
CA GLY A 98 5.46 6.46 -28.92
C GLY A 98 4.85 5.34 -28.08
N VAL A 99 5.25 5.19 -26.82
CA VAL A 99 4.71 4.23 -25.86
C VAL A 99 3.78 4.95 -24.90
N GLU A 100 2.59 4.39 -24.68
CA GLU A 100 1.64 4.88 -23.69
C GLU A 100 2.08 4.44 -22.30
N GLU A 101 2.35 5.40 -21.42
CA GLU A 101 2.79 5.16 -20.05
C GLU A 101 1.80 5.73 -19.05
N LEU A 102 1.46 4.92 -18.04
CA LEU A 102 0.63 5.24 -16.90
C LEU A 102 1.44 4.98 -15.63
N LEU A 103 1.62 6.00 -14.79
CA LEU A 103 2.26 5.85 -13.49
C LEU A 103 1.21 5.92 -12.40
N LEU A 104 1.15 4.88 -11.58
CA LEU A 104 0.24 4.80 -10.44
C LEU A 104 1.01 4.90 -9.13
N LYS A 105 0.46 5.64 -8.18
CA LYS A 105 0.99 5.80 -6.83
C LYS A 105 0.03 5.17 -5.81
N LEU A 106 0.52 4.22 -5.01
CA LEU A 106 -0.30 3.57 -3.98
C LEU A 106 -0.61 4.57 -2.86
N VAL A 107 -1.90 4.82 -2.60
CA VAL A 107 -2.35 5.69 -1.52
C VAL A 107 -2.44 4.90 -0.21
N PRO A 108 -1.80 5.36 0.88
CA PRO A 108 -1.87 4.69 2.17
C PRO A 108 -3.29 4.81 2.74
N VAL A 109 -3.93 3.67 2.99
CA VAL A 109 -5.28 3.60 3.58
C VAL A 109 -5.23 3.67 5.11
N ASN A 110 -4.08 3.35 5.72
CA ASN A 110 -3.87 3.51 7.16
C ASN A 110 -3.60 4.99 7.50
N ASN A 111 -4.66 5.79 7.47
CA ASN A 111 -4.75 7.02 8.25
C ASN A 111 -5.10 6.68 9.71
N TYR A 112 -4.53 5.61 10.27
CA TYR A 112 -4.69 5.30 11.68
C TYR A 112 -3.93 6.38 12.47
N VAL A 113 -4.67 7.44 12.80
CA VAL A 113 -4.20 8.48 13.68
C VAL A 113 -4.69 8.10 15.06
N GLU A 114 -3.83 7.48 15.86
CA GLU A 114 -4.16 6.98 17.20
C GLU A 114 -4.86 8.07 18.06
N SER A 115 -4.51 9.34 17.88
CA SER A 115 -5.14 10.47 18.56
C SER A 115 -6.65 10.57 18.30
N LYS A 116 -7.13 10.20 17.11
CA LYS A 116 -8.58 10.18 16.81
C LYS A 116 -9.31 9.06 17.54
N CYS A 117 -8.60 8.01 17.94
CA CYS A 117 -9.11 6.90 18.73
C CYS A 117 -8.77 7.04 20.24
N GLU A 118 -8.13 8.15 20.65
CA GLU A 118 -7.56 8.31 21.99
C GLU A 118 -8.61 8.14 23.09
N SER A 119 -9.81 8.69 22.89
CA SER A 119 -10.90 8.59 23.86
C SER A 119 -11.30 7.13 24.11
N VAL A 120 -11.53 6.38 23.03
CA VAL A 120 -11.92 4.96 23.08
C VAL A 120 -10.80 4.12 23.69
N LEU A 121 -9.56 4.33 23.25
CA LEU A 121 -8.39 3.62 23.79
C LEU A 121 -8.17 3.92 25.27
N ARG A 122 -8.41 5.17 25.72
CA ARG A 122 -8.32 5.54 27.13
C ARG A 122 -9.40 4.86 27.97
N GLU A 123 -10.63 4.76 27.47
CA GLU A 123 -11.70 4.03 28.15
C GLU A 123 -11.41 2.53 28.22
N MET A 124 -10.90 1.94 27.14
CA MET A 124 -10.47 0.54 27.12
C MET A 124 -9.34 0.29 28.14
N ARG A 125 -8.35 1.19 28.23
CA ARG A 125 -7.29 1.11 29.25
C ARG A 125 -7.85 1.21 30.67
N LYS A 126 -8.75 2.15 30.94
CA LYS A 126 -9.44 2.26 32.24
C LYS A 126 -10.21 0.98 32.58
N CYS A 127 -10.87 0.39 31.60
CA CYS A 127 -11.59 -0.87 31.74
C CYS A 127 -10.60 -1.99 32.13
N CYS A 128 -9.50 -2.14 31.39
CA CYS A 128 -8.48 -3.16 31.63
C CYS A 128 -7.75 -3.01 32.96
N ALA A 129 -7.52 -1.78 33.44
CA ALA A 129 -6.91 -1.52 34.75
C ALA A 129 -7.76 -2.02 35.94
N ARG A 130 -9.06 -2.28 35.73
CA ARG A 130 -9.98 -2.79 36.76
C ARG A 130 -9.99 -4.32 36.85
N TYR A 131 -9.42 -5.02 35.86
CA TYR A 131 -9.43 -6.49 35.83
C TYR A 131 -8.06 -7.08 36.22
N PRO A 132 -8.04 -8.28 36.82
CA PRO A 132 -6.79 -9.00 37.05
C PRO A 132 -6.07 -9.31 35.74
N LYS A 133 -4.74 -9.14 35.74
CA LYS A 133 -3.88 -9.39 34.58
C LYS A 133 -4.07 -10.79 34.00
N GLY A 134 -3.98 -10.92 32.68
CA GLY A 134 -4.04 -12.22 31.99
C GLY A 134 -5.43 -12.88 31.91
N ARG A 135 -6.50 -12.18 32.28
CA ARG A 135 -7.87 -12.72 32.25
C ARG A 135 -8.64 -12.43 30.95
N SER A 136 -8.29 -11.34 30.25
CA SER A 136 -8.93 -10.94 29.00
C SER A 136 -7.91 -10.82 27.88
N VAL A 137 -8.18 -11.48 26.75
CA VAL A 137 -7.38 -11.37 25.52
C VAL A 137 -7.31 -9.91 25.07
N CYS A 138 -8.38 -9.13 25.22
CA CYS A 138 -8.40 -7.70 24.89
C CYS A 138 -7.46 -6.85 25.77
N CYS A 139 -7.23 -7.23 27.03
CA CYS A 139 -6.38 -6.47 27.96
C CYS A 139 -4.90 -6.88 27.90
N SER A 140 -4.62 -8.11 27.44
CA SER A 140 -3.25 -8.62 27.32
C SER A 140 -2.34 -7.74 26.44
N GLY A 141 -2.90 -7.11 25.41
CA GLY A 141 -2.18 -6.17 24.54
C GLY A 141 -1.75 -4.90 25.28
N PHE A 142 -2.66 -4.27 26.02
CA PHE A 142 -2.39 -3.07 26.81
C PHE A 142 -1.41 -3.34 27.96
N GLU A 143 -1.55 -4.49 28.62
CA GLU A 143 -0.63 -4.93 29.70
C GLU A 143 0.81 -5.10 29.20
N LYS A 144 0.98 -5.58 27.95
CA LYS A 144 2.29 -5.73 27.32
C LYS A 144 2.90 -4.37 26.96
N GLU A 145 2.09 -3.48 26.37
CA GLU A 145 2.52 -2.13 25.98
C GLU A 145 2.95 -1.29 27.20
N GLU A 146 2.19 -1.33 28.31
CA GLU A 146 2.55 -0.63 29.55
C GLU A 146 3.89 -1.14 30.11
N ARG A 147 4.10 -2.46 30.12
CA ARG A 147 5.36 -3.06 30.58
C ARG A 147 6.55 -2.63 29.73
N GLU A 148 6.39 -2.51 28.42
CA GLU A 148 7.45 -2.04 27.52
C GLU A 148 7.73 -0.54 27.73
N ARG A 149 6.69 0.27 27.94
CA ARG A 149 6.82 1.71 28.27
C ARG A 149 7.51 1.94 29.61
N GLU A 150 7.22 1.13 30.63
CA GLU A 150 7.90 1.18 31.93
C GLU A 150 9.38 0.80 31.81
N LYS A 151 9.72 -0.23 31.02
CA LYS A 151 11.12 -0.58 30.73
C LYS A 151 11.89 0.55 30.05
N LEU A 152 11.26 1.24 29.10
CA LEU A 152 11.87 2.37 28.41
C LEU A 152 12.12 3.55 29.36
N LYS A 153 11.17 3.87 30.24
CA LYS A 153 11.33 4.91 31.28
C LYS A 153 12.43 4.57 32.29
N ALA A 154 12.50 3.32 32.75
CA ALA A 154 13.55 2.88 33.66
C ALA A 154 14.95 2.95 33.01
N THR A 155 15.05 2.78 31.69
CA THR A 155 16.31 2.90 30.95
C THR A 155 16.73 4.36 30.77
N SER A 156 15.78 5.30 30.64
CA SER A 156 16.09 6.75 30.52
C SER A 156 16.45 7.42 31.85
N GLU A 157 16.02 6.88 32.99
CA GLU A 157 16.32 7.44 34.32
C GLU A 157 17.51 6.77 35.03
N GLY A 158 18.17 5.81 34.37
CA GLY A 158 19.21 4.95 34.95
C GLY A 158 20.66 5.32 34.64
N ILE A 159 20.97 6.58 34.29
CA ILE A 159 22.37 7.03 34.16
C ILE A 159 22.77 7.76 35.46
N PRO A 160 23.47 7.11 36.42
CA PRO A 160 24.03 7.84 37.55
C PRO A 160 25.16 8.77 37.06
N PRO A 161 25.30 9.99 37.62
CA PRO A 161 26.41 10.86 37.27
C PRO A 161 27.74 10.21 37.67
N SER A 162 28.69 10.22 36.74
CA SER A 162 30.05 9.71 36.93
C SER A 162 30.71 10.40 38.14
N PRO A 163 31.36 9.65 39.05
CA PRO A 163 32.12 10.26 40.13
C PRO A 163 33.33 11.01 39.56
N GLN A 164 33.50 12.27 39.96
CA GLN A 164 34.70 13.08 39.71
C GLN A 164 35.88 12.60 40.57
#